data_AF-A0A3D5R9C1-F1
#
_entry.id   AF-A0A3D5R9C1-F1
#
_cell.length_a   1.000
_cell.length_b   1.000
_cell.length_c   1.000
_cell.angle_alpha   90.00
_cell.angle_beta   90.00
_cell.angle_gamma   90.00
#
_symmetry.space_group_name_H-M   'P 1'
#
loop_
_entity.id
_entity.type
_entity.pdbx_description
1 polymer ?
#
loop_
_entity_poly.entity_id
_entity_poly.type
_entity_poly.pdbx_seq_one_letter_code
_entity_poly.pdbx_strand_id
1 'polypeptide(L)' 'ININILSGNIDKLQTSSVGHLIVELTGDSEEIDKSLKYFKNQDVNVEVI' A
#
# COMPACT_ATOMS: atom_id res chain seq x y z
N ILE A 1 8.52 2.90 -9.65
CA ILE A 1 8.16 3.09 -8.22
C ILE A 1 8.83 2.04 -7.33
N ASN A 2 9.46 2.47 -6.24
CA ASN A 2 9.94 1.63 -5.15
C ASN A 2 9.02 1.78 -3.94
N ILE A 3 8.80 0.69 -3.21
CA ILE A 3 7.95 0.64 -2.02
C ILE A 3 8.77 0.08 -0.87
N ASN A 4 9.02 0.91 0.14
CA ASN A 4 9.72 0.53 1.35
C ASN A 4 8.71 0.37 2.49
N ILE A 5 8.69 -0.79 3.14
CA ILE A 5 7.85 -1.01 4.31
C ILE A 5 8.54 -0.37 5.53
N LEU A 6 7.89 0.60 6.15
CA LEU A 6 8.38 1.25 7.37
C LEU A 6 7.88 0.50 8.61
N SER A 7 6.62 0.07 8.59
CA SER A 7 6.02 -0.78 9.61
C SER A 7 4.82 -1.52 9.04
N GLY A 8 4.44 -2.62 9.69
CA GLY A 8 3.26 -3.35 9.29
C GLY A 8 2.87 -4.41 10.30
N ASN A 9 1.56 -4.59 10.44
CA ASN A 9 0.98 -5.72 11.14
C ASN A 9 -0.03 -6.35 10.19
N ILE A 10 0.29 -7.54 9.68
CA ILE A 10 -0.60 -8.35 8.85
C ILE A 10 -0.75 -9.70 9.52
N ASP A 11 -1.99 -10.09 9.75
CA ASP A 11 -2.34 -11.45 10.14
C ASP A 11 -2.85 -12.24 8.95
N LYS A 12 -2.46 -13.50 8.89
CA LYS A 12 -2.97 -14.45 7.91
C LYS A 12 -4.14 -15.22 8.52
N LEU A 13 -5.34 -14.96 8.01
CA LEU A 13 -6.52 -15.76 8.28
C LEU A 13 -6.57 -16.94 7.30
N GLN A 14 -7.44 -17.93 7.57
CA GLN A 14 -7.53 -19.14 6.73
C GLN A 14 -7.79 -18.84 5.24
N THR A 15 -8.48 -17.74 4.93
CA THR A 15 -8.90 -17.38 3.57
C THR A 15 -8.41 -16.02 3.10
N SER A 16 -7.81 -15.20 3.97
CA SER A 16 -7.44 -13.81 3.65
C SER A 16 -6.25 -13.32 4.47
N SER A 17 -5.70 -12.17 4.08
CA SER A 17 -4.74 -11.42 4.90
C SER A 17 -5.43 -10.14 5.36
N VAL A 18 -5.30 -9.78 6.63
CA VAL A 18 -5.93 -8.59 7.21
C VAL A 18 -4.91 -7.84 8.04
N GLY A 19 -4.89 -6.52 7.95
CA GLY A 19 -3.97 -5.69 8.71
C GLY A 19 -3.71 -4.32 8.09
N HIS A 20 -2.66 -3.66 8.57
CA HIS A 20 -2.24 -2.33 8.13
C HIS A 20 -0.74 -2.29 7.86
N LEU A 21 -0.35 -1.56 6.81
CA LEU A 21 1.04 -1.28 6.45
C LEU A 21 1.25 0.22 6.36
N ILE A 22 2.37 0.69 6.90
CA ILE A 22 2.91 2.02 6.64
C ILE A 22 4.09 1.84 5.69
N VAL A 23 3.99 2.46 4.52
CA VAL A 23 4.99 2.34 3.45
C VAL A 23 5.43 3.71 2.96
N GLU A 24 6.69 3.78 2.54
CA GLU A 24 7.24 4.91 1.79
C GLU A 24 7.26 4.55 0.30
N LEU A 25 6.70 5.44 -0.53
CA LEU A 25 6.67 5.34 -1.98
C LEU A 25 7.69 6.31 -2.57
N THR A 26 8.69 5.80 -3.29
CA THR A 26 9.70 6.65 -3.98
C THR A 26 9.74 6.37 -5.48
N GLY A 27 9.73 7.44 -6.27
CA GLY A 27 9.69 7.38 -7.73
C GLY A 27 9.17 8.69 -8.30
N ASP A 28 8.93 8.72 -9.61
CA ASP A 28 8.39 9.91 -10.26
C ASP A 28 6.93 10.13 -9.86
N SER A 29 6.49 11.39 -9.84
CA SER A 29 5.14 11.76 -9.39
C SER A 29 4.04 11.02 -10.17
N GLU A 30 4.24 10.79 -11.47
CA GLU A 30 3.29 10.03 -12.30
C GLU A 30 3.20 8.55 -11.90
N GLU A 31 4.33 7.94 -11.50
CA GLU A 31 4.35 6.56 -11.03
C GLU A 31 3.69 6.41 -9.66
N ILE A 32 3.91 7.38 -8.77
CA ILE A 32 3.27 7.44 -7.46
C ILE A 32 1.75 7.54 -7.64
N ASP A 33 1.28 8.46 -8.49
CA ASP A 33 -0.15 8.63 -8.77
C ASP A 33 -0.80 7.39 -9.37
N LYS A 34 -0.12 6.71 -10.29
CA LYS A 34 -0.59 5.43 -10.87
C LYS A 34 -0.70 4.35 -9.79
N SER A 35 0.26 4.30 -8.87
CA SER A 35 0.28 3.32 -7.78
C SER A 35 -0.85 3.58 -6.77
N LEU A 36 -1.08 4.85 -6.40
CA LEU A 36 -2.20 5.23 -5.51
C LEU A 36 -3.56 4.88 -6.11
N LYS A 37 -3.74 5.10 -7.43
CA LYS A 37 -4.96 4.67 -8.15
C LYS A 37 -5.10 3.15 -8.18
N TYR A 38 -4.01 2.43 -8.38
CA TYR A 38 -4.03 0.97 -8.38
C TYR A 38 -4.50 0.42 -7.04
N PHE A 39 -3.99 0.92 -5.90
CA PHE A 39 -4.44 0.47 -4.58
C PHE A 39 -5.94 0.67 -4.35
N LYS A 40 -6.48 1.84 -4.74
CA LYS A 40 -7.93 2.09 -4.67
C LYS A 40 -8.74 1.11 -5.52
N ASN A 41 -8.24 0.75 -6.70
CA ASN A 41 -8.88 -0.23 -7.60
C ASN A 41 -8.78 -1.69 -7.11
N GLN A 42 -7.94 -1.97 -6.10
CA GLN A 42 -7.81 -3.28 -5.47
C GLN A 42 -8.52 -3.33 -4.11
N ASP A 43 -9.44 -2.39 -3.86
CA ASP A 43 -10.17 -2.24 -2.60
C ASP A 43 -9.24 -2.07 -1.38
N VAL A 44 -8.04 -1.53 -1.59
CA VAL A 44 -7.10 -1.17 -0.53
C VAL A 44 -7.29 0.30 -0.19
N ASN A 45 -7.64 0.59 1.06
CA ASN A 45 -7.72 1.95 1.56
C ASN A 45 -6.33 2.52 1.79
N VAL A 46 -6.07 3.70 1.23
CA VAL A 46 -4.78 4.40 1.34
C VAL A 46 -5.02 5.82 1.88
N GLU A 47 -4.25 6.18 2.90
CA GLU A 47 -4.18 7.52 3.47
C GLU A 47 -2.77 8.08 3.25
N VAL A 48 -2.68 9.34 2.81
CA VAL A 48 -1.39 10.04 2.66
C VAL A 48 -1.18 10.85 3.94
N ILE A 49 -0.07 10.59 4.63
CA ILE A 49 0.33 11.23 5.90
C ILE A 49 1.31 12.37 5.61
#